data_AF-A0A3E0X1B9-F1
#
_entry.id   AF-A0A3E0X1B9-F1
#
_cell.length_a   1.000
_cell.length_b   1.000
_cell.length_c   1.000
_cell.angle_alpha   90.00
_cell.angle_beta   90.00
_cell.angle_gamma   90.00
#
_symmetry.space_group_name_H-M   'P 1'
#
loop_
_entity.id
_entity.type
_entity.pdbx_description
1 polymer ?
#
loop_
_entity_poly.entity_id
_entity_poly.type
_entity_poly.pdbx_seq_one_letter_code
_entity_poly.pdbx_strand_id
1 'polypeptide(L)'
;MFFGIVFFVFFLAALPASVMVLAGTRSVFSALHPMLLIGLIARLGWTYWCLYGCLILLNGSSSLVVALLWDKVPEAVLMAAWAFSSFYFMVIMYSLMGYVLYQHHDKLGYAPDAETGEDDADLALYKRFLAEGRYDAAREELRGILQSTPDNLELHRQFHRLCKLTGDKSSLRGHGNHFIPKLVAQERIREAVETYVSCKQLDPDFQLNEPSVYLPLARLLRDRRAFHEAIQLINGFHKRFPKHPSTPSLYLLAAQIFHTELSEPQRAEAILKFVQKYFPGNPEAASIAHYLHILETAPG
;
A
#
# COMPACT_ATOMS: atom_id res chain seq x y z
N MET A 1 15.89 -38.65 21.94
CA MET A 1 15.82 -37.46 22.82
C MET A 1 16.03 -36.16 22.04
N PHE A 2 17.12 -36.03 21.27
CA PHE A 2 17.43 -34.81 20.49
C PHE A 2 16.31 -34.35 19.53
N PHE A 3 15.77 -35.26 18.71
CA PHE A 3 14.65 -34.94 17.79
C PHE A 3 13.39 -34.41 18.49
N GLY A 4 13.09 -34.91 19.69
CA GLY A 4 11.92 -34.47 20.46
C GLY A 4 12.08 -33.05 20.99
N ILE A 5 13.29 -32.67 21.41
CA ILE A 5 13.61 -31.32 21.89
C ILE A 5 13.50 -30.31 20.75
N VAL A 6 14.06 -30.65 19.58
CA VAL A 6 13.98 -29.79 18.39
C VAL A 6 12.53 -29.57 17.97
N PHE A 7 11.73 -30.63 17.98
CA PHE A 7 10.30 -30.56 17.64
C PHE A 7 9.53 -29.67 18.62
N PHE A 8 9.79 -29.80 19.93
CA PHE A 8 9.16 -29.00 20.96
C PHE A 8 9.51 -27.51 20.84
N VAL A 9 10.78 -27.19 20.63
CA VAL A 9 11.25 -25.80 20.45
C VAL A 9 10.62 -25.18 19.21
N PHE A 10 10.51 -25.93 18.11
CA PHE A 10 9.83 -25.46 16.91
C PHE A 10 8.36 -25.14 17.19
N PHE A 11 7.64 -26.04 17.87
CA PHE A 11 6.22 -25.85 18.15
C PHE A 11 5.99 -24.62 19.04
N LEU A 12 6.84 -24.44 20.05
CA LEU A 12 6.82 -23.26 20.93
C LEU A 12 7.11 -21.97 20.17
N ALA A 13 8.08 -22.01 19.26
CA ALA A 13 8.40 -20.89 18.38
C ALA A 13 7.23 -20.56 17.45
N ALA A 14 6.53 -21.58 16.93
CA ALA A 14 5.46 -21.41 15.95
C ALA A 14 4.12 -20.94 16.56
N LEU A 15 3.94 -20.92 17.89
CA LEU A 15 2.67 -20.52 18.51
C LEU A 15 2.19 -19.12 18.09
N PRO A 16 3.04 -18.06 18.10
CA PRO A 16 2.60 -16.74 17.65
C PRO A 16 2.31 -16.72 16.15
N ALA A 17 3.03 -17.52 15.36
CA ALA A 17 2.72 -17.67 13.94
C ALA A 17 1.35 -18.34 13.74
N SER A 18 1.01 -19.35 14.55
CA SER A 18 -0.30 -19.99 14.53
C SER A 18 -1.42 -19.01 14.85
N VAL A 19 -1.23 -18.15 15.86
CA VAL A 19 -2.20 -17.09 16.21
C VAL A 19 -2.34 -16.09 15.06
N MET A 20 -1.24 -15.68 14.43
CA MET A 20 -1.25 -14.77 13.28
C MET A 20 -1.94 -15.38 12.05
N VAL A 21 -1.65 -16.65 11.72
CA VAL A 21 -2.33 -17.36 10.63
C VAL A 21 -3.81 -17.54 10.94
N LEU A 22 -4.17 -17.85 12.20
CA LEU A 22 -5.56 -17.95 12.61
C LEU A 22 -6.29 -16.61 12.46
N ALA A 23 -5.67 -15.51 12.90
CA ALA A 23 -6.23 -14.17 12.77
C ALA A 23 -6.40 -13.77 11.30
N GLY A 24 -5.49 -14.19 10.42
CA GLY A 24 -5.60 -13.94 8.98
C GLY A 24 -6.60 -14.84 8.27
N THR A 25 -6.48 -16.18 8.37
CA THR A 25 -7.32 -17.14 7.61
C THR A 25 -8.68 -17.39 8.24
N ARG A 26 -8.89 -17.05 9.52
CA ARG A 26 -10.01 -17.53 10.35
C ARG A 26 -10.20 -19.06 10.33
N SER A 27 -9.16 -19.83 9.96
CA SER A 27 -9.20 -21.28 9.86
C SER A 27 -8.22 -21.91 10.82
N VAL A 28 -8.73 -22.72 11.75
CA VAL A 28 -7.93 -23.48 12.72
C VAL A 28 -7.05 -24.50 12.01
N PHE A 29 -7.53 -25.12 10.93
CA PHE A 29 -6.75 -26.11 10.17
C PHE A 29 -5.55 -25.46 9.47
N SER A 30 -5.74 -24.27 8.90
CA SER A 30 -4.65 -23.49 8.30
C SER A 30 -3.63 -23.03 9.35
N ALA A 31 -4.10 -22.65 10.55
CA ALA A 31 -3.24 -22.23 11.67
C ALA A 31 -2.35 -23.36 12.20
N LEU A 32 -2.75 -24.62 12.04
CA LEU A 32 -1.94 -25.79 12.43
C LEU A 32 -1.04 -26.31 11.30
N HIS A 33 -1.15 -25.77 10.10
CA HIS A 33 -0.44 -26.30 8.94
C HIS A 33 1.05 -25.90 8.94
N PRO A 34 2.00 -26.85 9.11
CA PRO A 34 3.40 -26.52 9.39
C PRO A 34 4.08 -25.76 8.25
N MET A 35 3.74 -26.05 6.99
CA MET A 35 4.30 -25.32 5.84
C MET A 35 3.85 -23.86 5.79
N LEU A 36 2.62 -23.55 6.22
CA LEU A 36 2.13 -22.17 6.27
C LEU A 36 2.84 -21.39 7.38
N LEU A 37 3.04 -22.03 8.54
CA LEU A 37 3.76 -21.44 9.67
C LEU A 37 5.22 -21.16 9.33
N ILE A 38 5.93 -22.13 8.75
CA ILE A 38 7.32 -21.97 8.29
C ILE A 38 7.40 -20.87 7.22
N GLY A 39 6.46 -20.87 6.27
CA GLY A 39 6.39 -19.85 5.22
C GLY A 39 6.17 -18.45 5.77
N LEU A 40 5.30 -18.30 6.77
CA LEU A 40 5.05 -17.02 7.44
C LEU A 40 6.31 -16.55 8.20
N ILE A 41 6.91 -17.42 9.02
CA ILE A 41 8.14 -17.12 9.76
C ILE A 41 9.26 -16.69 8.80
N ALA A 42 9.45 -17.41 7.70
CA ALA A 42 10.46 -17.10 6.69
C ALA A 42 10.21 -15.76 5.99
N ARG A 43 8.95 -15.42 5.68
CA ARG A 43 8.58 -14.14 5.04
C ARG A 43 8.76 -12.94 5.96
N LEU A 44 8.47 -13.09 7.25
CA LEU A 44 8.70 -12.06 8.26
C LEU A 44 10.18 -11.93 8.62
N GLY A 45 10.94 -13.02 8.50
CA GLY A 45 12.39 -13.03 8.71
C GLY A 45 12.78 -12.53 10.10
N TRP A 46 13.66 -11.54 10.16
CA TRP A 46 14.18 -10.99 11.42
C TRP A 46 13.10 -10.37 12.31
N THR A 47 12.10 -9.72 11.70
CA THR A 47 10.99 -9.07 12.43
C THR A 47 10.24 -10.07 13.31
N TYR A 48 10.10 -11.32 12.85
CA TYR A 48 9.46 -12.38 13.62
C TYR A 48 10.21 -12.69 14.91
N TRP A 49 11.53 -12.80 14.84
CA TRP A 49 12.36 -13.14 16.00
C TRP A 49 12.41 -12.00 17.02
N CYS A 50 12.42 -10.74 16.56
CA CYS A 50 12.25 -9.59 17.45
C CYS A 50 10.90 -9.61 18.16
N LEU A 51 9.80 -9.85 17.42
CA LEU A 51 8.47 -10.00 18.01
C LEU A 51 8.46 -11.13 19.03
N TYR A 52 8.94 -12.32 18.67
CA TYR A 52 9.00 -13.49 19.53
C TYR A 52 9.77 -13.22 20.83
N GLY A 53 10.92 -12.53 20.73
CA GLY A 53 11.69 -12.08 21.88
C GLY A 53 10.89 -11.15 22.80
N CYS A 54 10.16 -10.18 22.24
CA CYS A 54 9.27 -9.33 23.03
C CYS A 54 8.18 -10.16 23.74
N LEU A 55 7.56 -11.13 23.08
CA LEU A 55 6.53 -11.98 23.69
C LEU A 55 7.07 -12.80 24.88
N ILE A 56 8.29 -13.31 24.77
CA ILE A 56 8.98 -14.01 25.88
C ILE A 56 9.26 -13.03 27.02
N LEU A 57 9.78 -11.84 26.73
CA LEU A 57 10.08 -10.83 27.75
C LEU A 57 8.82 -10.41 28.51
N LEU A 58 7.71 -10.16 27.81
CA LEU A 58 6.43 -9.82 28.43
C LEU A 58 5.94 -10.95 29.36
N ASN A 59 5.88 -12.20 28.88
CA ASN A 59 5.43 -13.33 29.72
C ASN A 59 6.38 -13.60 30.89
N GLY A 60 7.69 -13.59 30.64
CA GLY A 60 8.71 -13.87 31.65
C GLY A 60 8.77 -12.80 32.74
N SER A 61 8.54 -11.52 32.40
CA SER A 61 8.60 -10.41 33.35
C SER A 61 7.58 -10.55 34.49
N SER A 62 6.36 -10.96 34.18
CA SER A 62 5.28 -11.14 35.18
C SER A 62 5.63 -12.25 36.19
N SER A 63 6.15 -13.38 35.71
CA SER A 63 6.60 -14.48 36.58
C SER A 63 7.78 -14.09 37.49
N LEU A 64 8.70 -13.27 36.97
CA LEU A 64 9.88 -12.82 37.71
C LEU A 64 9.50 -11.85 38.84
N VAL A 65 8.54 -10.95 38.59
CA VAL A 65 8.03 -10.02 39.60
C VAL A 65 7.33 -10.76 40.75
N VAL A 66 6.51 -11.78 40.44
CA VAL A 66 5.85 -12.59 41.48
C VAL A 66 6.88 -13.35 42.32
N ALA A 67 7.90 -13.95 41.70
CA ALA A 67 8.94 -14.67 42.42
C ALA A 67 9.75 -13.77 43.37
N LEU A 68 10.03 -12.53 42.99
CA LEU A 68 10.78 -11.57 43.82
C LEU A 68 9.97 -11.00 44.99
N LEU A 69 8.64 -10.96 44.86
CA LEU A 69 7.74 -10.35 45.83
C LEU A 69 6.96 -11.37 46.66
N TRP A 70 7.15 -12.68 46.41
CA TRP A 70 6.44 -13.77 47.06
C TRP A 70 6.44 -13.68 48.58
N ASP A 71 7.60 -13.36 49.18
CA ASP A 71 7.75 -13.26 50.64
C ASP A 71 7.39 -11.88 51.22
N LYS A 72 7.12 -10.88 50.38
CA LYS A 72 6.96 -9.47 50.80
C LYS A 72 5.53 -8.95 50.71
N VAL A 73 4.68 -9.63 49.96
CA VAL A 73 3.34 -9.16 49.61
C VAL A 73 2.33 -10.28 49.87
N PRO A 74 1.13 -9.97 50.40
CA PRO A 74 0.08 -10.98 50.57
C PRO A 74 -0.26 -11.68 49.25
N GLU A 75 -0.44 -13.00 49.32
CA GLU A 75 -0.68 -13.87 48.15
C GLU A 75 -1.86 -13.38 47.28
N ALA A 76 -2.95 -12.94 47.90
CA ALA A 76 -4.12 -12.42 47.19
C ALA A 76 -3.80 -11.20 46.32
N VAL A 77 -2.91 -10.31 46.79
CA VAL A 77 -2.49 -9.11 46.05
C VAL A 77 -1.57 -9.50 44.89
N LEU A 78 -0.66 -10.47 45.10
CA LEU A 78 0.20 -11.01 44.05
C LEU A 78 -0.61 -11.70 42.95
N MET A 79 -1.59 -12.52 43.32
CA MET A 79 -2.49 -13.17 42.35
C MET A 79 -3.29 -12.14 41.55
N ALA A 80 -3.84 -11.11 42.21
CA ALA A 80 -4.59 -10.05 41.53
C ALA A 80 -3.68 -9.27 40.56
N ALA A 81 -2.48 -8.90 40.99
CA ALA A 81 -1.50 -8.19 40.16
C ALA A 81 -1.04 -9.05 38.97
N TRP A 82 -0.77 -10.34 39.19
CA TRP A 82 -0.40 -11.27 38.14
C TRP A 82 -1.52 -11.46 37.12
N ALA A 83 -2.77 -11.62 37.57
CA ALA A 83 -3.93 -11.73 36.70
C ALA A 83 -4.10 -10.46 35.86
N PHE A 84 -4.07 -9.29 36.50
CA PHE A 84 -4.18 -7.99 35.80
C PHE A 84 -3.06 -7.81 34.76
N SER A 85 -1.81 -8.06 35.15
CA SER A 85 -0.66 -7.97 34.24
C SER A 85 -0.78 -8.96 33.08
N SER A 86 -1.27 -10.18 33.34
CA SER A 86 -1.45 -11.22 32.32
C SER A 86 -2.50 -10.81 31.29
N PHE A 87 -3.64 -10.26 31.72
CA PHE A 87 -4.66 -9.72 30.81
C PHE A 87 -4.12 -8.55 29.98
N TYR A 88 -3.43 -7.61 30.62
CA TYR A 88 -2.88 -6.44 29.95
C TYR A 88 -1.81 -6.83 28.91
N PHE A 89 -0.90 -7.73 29.28
CA PHE A 89 0.12 -8.24 28.37
C PHE A 89 -0.47 -9.07 27.24
N MET A 90 -1.51 -9.85 27.50
CA MET A 90 -2.25 -10.57 26.46
C MET A 90 -2.76 -9.59 25.38
N VAL A 91 -3.38 -8.47 25.78
CA VAL A 91 -3.84 -7.43 24.83
C VAL A 91 -2.65 -6.87 24.03
N ILE A 92 -1.56 -6.49 24.70
CA ILE A 92 -0.36 -5.97 24.02
C ILE A 92 0.20 -6.99 23.03
N MET A 93 0.29 -8.26 23.40
CA MET A 93 0.78 -9.33 22.54
C MET A 93 -0.08 -9.44 21.28
N TYR A 94 -1.41 -9.44 21.41
CA TYR A 94 -2.31 -9.46 20.26
C TYR A 94 -2.20 -8.18 19.41
N SER A 95 -2.07 -7.00 20.03
CA SER A 95 -1.86 -5.75 19.30
C SER A 95 -0.54 -5.72 18.53
N LEU A 96 0.56 -6.22 19.11
CA LEU A 96 1.84 -6.34 18.43
C LEU A 96 1.78 -7.32 17.26
N MET A 97 1.16 -8.48 17.46
CA MET A 97 0.96 -9.45 16.39
C MET A 97 0.10 -8.87 15.25
N GLY A 98 -1.00 -8.20 15.58
CA GLY A 98 -1.87 -7.53 14.62
C GLY A 98 -1.17 -6.40 13.87
N TYR A 99 -0.35 -5.60 14.56
CA TYR A 99 0.42 -4.52 13.94
C TYR A 99 1.47 -5.06 12.97
N VAL A 100 2.20 -6.12 13.35
CA VAL A 100 3.19 -6.76 12.46
C VAL A 100 2.51 -7.36 11.24
N LEU A 101 1.35 -8.00 11.42
CA LEU A 101 0.52 -8.49 10.32
C LEU A 101 0.09 -7.35 9.39
N TYR A 102 -0.37 -6.23 9.96
CA TYR A 102 -0.72 -5.03 9.20
C TYR A 102 0.47 -4.40 8.48
N GLN A 103 1.66 -4.32 9.08
CA GLN A 103 2.82 -3.72 8.42
C GLN A 103 3.34 -4.58 7.25
N HIS A 104 3.18 -5.90 7.35
CA HIS A 104 3.69 -6.86 6.36
C HIS A 104 2.57 -7.45 5.48
N HIS A 105 1.36 -6.88 5.51
CA HIS A 105 0.18 -7.36 4.78
C HIS A 105 0.45 -7.51 3.27
N ASP A 106 1.19 -6.56 2.67
CA ASP A 106 1.63 -6.60 1.27
C ASP A 106 2.56 -7.78 0.94
N LYS A 107 3.42 -8.20 1.87
CA LYS A 107 4.38 -9.31 1.68
C LYS A 107 3.76 -10.67 2.00
N LEU A 108 2.69 -10.69 2.78
CA LEU A 108 2.06 -11.92 3.26
C LEU A 108 0.92 -12.38 2.35
N GLY A 109 0.46 -11.54 1.42
CA GLY A 109 -0.71 -11.84 0.58
C GLY A 109 -2.02 -11.88 1.38
N TYR A 110 -1.98 -11.36 2.61
CA TYR A 110 -3.13 -11.25 3.50
C TYR A 110 -3.66 -9.83 3.45
N ALA A 111 -4.88 -9.71 2.95
CA ALA A 111 -5.71 -8.54 3.18
C ALA A 111 -6.16 -8.49 4.65
N PRO A 112 -6.06 -7.35 5.35
CA PRO A 112 -6.88 -7.14 6.53
C PRO A 112 -8.34 -6.97 6.08
N ASP A 113 -9.22 -7.89 6.51
CA ASP A 113 -10.64 -7.84 6.17
C ASP A 113 -11.29 -6.53 6.66
N ALA A 114 -11.84 -5.78 5.71
CA ALA A 114 -13.11 -5.10 5.92
C ALA A 114 -14.20 -6.19 6.02
N GLU A 115 -14.88 -6.25 7.17
CA GLU A 115 -16.22 -6.82 7.39
C GLU A 115 -16.64 -8.03 6.52
N THR A 116 -16.08 -9.21 6.78
CA THR A 116 -16.47 -10.46 6.13
C THR A 116 -17.52 -11.23 6.95
N GLY A 117 -18.79 -11.05 6.58
CA GLY A 117 -19.94 -11.83 7.05
C GLY A 117 -20.72 -12.56 5.94
N GLU A 118 -20.64 -12.11 4.67
CA GLU A 118 -21.36 -12.72 3.53
C GLU A 118 -20.49 -12.96 2.27
N ASP A 119 -19.29 -12.35 2.18
CA ASP A 119 -18.44 -12.33 0.96
C ASP A 119 -17.62 -13.61 0.65
N ASP A 120 -17.56 -14.60 1.55
CA ASP A 120 -16.62 -15.73 1.39
C ASP A 120 -17.09 -16.77 0.35
N ALA A 121 -18.40 -16.84 0.08
CA ALA A 121 -18.95 -17.69 -0.98
C ALA A 121 -18.57 -17.18 -2.37
N ASP A 122 -18.68 -15.86 -2.59
CA ASP A 122 -18.41 -15.21 -3.87
C ASP A 122 -16.92 -15.28 -4.23
N LEU A 123 -16.04 -15.27 -3.23
CA LEU A 123 -14.58 -15.39 -3.43
C LEU A 123 -14.09 -16.84 -3.49
N ALA A 124 -14.94 -17.85 -3.26
CA ALA A 124 -14.50 -19.25 -3.19
C ALA A 124 -13.89 -19.73 -4.52
N LEU A 125 -14.51 -19.38 -5.65
CA LEU A 125 -14.04 -19.76 -6.98
C LEU A 125 -12.72 -19.04 -7.33
N TYR A 126 -12.63 -17.75 -7.01
CA TYR A 126 -11.40 -16.96 -7.12
C TYR A 126 -10.24 -17.60 -6.33
N LYS A 127 -10.47 -17.91 -5.05
CA LYS A 127 -9.47 -18.54 -4.16
C LYS A 127 -9.03 -19.90 -4.69
N ARG A 128 -9.95 -20.69 -5.24
CA ARG A 128 -9.64 -21.97 -5.89
C ARG A 128 -8.73 -21.79 -7.11
N PHE A 129 -9.04 -20.87 -8.01
CA PHE A 129 -8.20 -20.61 -9.19
C PHE A 129 -6.79 -20.14 -8.80
N LEU A 130 -6.65 -19.33 -7.74
CA LEU A 130 -5.35 -18.97 -7.20
C LEU A 130 -4.55 -20.17 -6.71
N ALA A 131 -5.19 -21.06 -5.93
CA ALA A 131 -4.54 -22.26 -5.41
C ALA A 131 -4.11 -23.23 -6.53
N GLU A 132 -4.88 -23.29 -7.61
CA GLU A 132 -4.58 -24.07 -8.81
C GLU A 132 -3.54 -23.38 -9.74
N GLY A 133 -3.07 -22.17 -9.42
CA GLY A 133 -2.13 -21.40 -10.25
C GLY A 133 -2.74 -20.85 -11.54
N ARG A 134 -4.07 -20.86 -11.66
CA ARG A 134 -4.82 -20.43 -12.86
C ARG A 134 -5.08 -18.92 -12.78
N TYR A 135 -4.02 -18.13 -12.92
CA TYR A 135 -4.07 -16.68 -12.70
C TYR A 135 -5.00 -15.91 -13.66
N ASP A 136 -5.11 -16.34 -14.92
CA ASP A 136 -6.06 -15.73 -15.86
C ASP A 136 -7.51 -15.98 -15.43
N ALA A 137 -7.85 -17.20 -15.05
CA ALA A 137 -9.19 -17.53 -14.56
C ALA A 137 -9.51 -16.79 -13.24
N ALA A 138 -8.53 -16.69 -12.34
CA ALA A 138 -8.67 -15.93 -11.10
C ALA A 138 -8.90 -14.43 -11.37
N ARG A 139 -8.21 -13.86 -12.37
CA ARG A 139 -8.41 -12.46 -12.80
C ARG A 139 -9.82 -12.25 -13.33
N GLU A 140 -10.29 -13.12 -14.22
CA GLU A 140 -11.62 -13.03 -14.81
C GLU A 140 -12.74 -13.13 -13.76
N GLU A 141 -12.60 -14.05 -12.81
CA GLU A 141 -13.53 -14.19 -11.69
C GLU A 141 -13.57 -12.93 -10.84
N LEU A 142 -12.40 -12.44 -10.42
CA LEU A 142 -12.29 -11.23 -9.60
C LEU A 142 -12.80 -9.98 -10.32
N ARG A 143 -12.68 -9.92 -11.65
CA ARG A 143 -13.29 -8.86 -12.47
C ARG A 143 -14.80 -8.85 -12.35
N GLY A 144 -15.44 -10.03 -12.33
CA GLY A 144 -16.88 -10.18 -12.15
C GLY A 144 -17.32 -9.71 -10.76
N ILE A 145 -16.62 -10.14 -9.72
CA ILE A 145 -16.89 -9.75 -8.33
C ILE A 145 -16.76 -8.23 -8.14
N LEU A 146 -15.78 -7.59 -8.79
CA LEU A 146 -15.63 -6.14 -8.74
C LEU A 146 -16.78 -5.35 -9.39
N GLN A 147 -17.62 -6.00 -10.21
CA GLN A 147 -18.83 -5.35 -10.73
C GLN A 147 -19.93 -5.26 -9.67
N SER A 148 -20.05 -6.26 -8.79
CA SER A 148 -21.00 -6.25 -7.67
C SER A 148 -20.47 -5.50 -6.45
N THR A 149 -19.14 -5.46 -6.26
CA THR A 149 -18.48 -4.81 -5.12
C THR A 149 -17.51 -3.70 -5.56
N PRO A 150 -17.98 -2.66 -6.27
CA PRO A 150 -17.11 -1.69 -6.93
C PRO A 150 -16.23 -0.90 -5.97
N ASP A 151 -16.61 -0.75 -4.70
CA ASP A 151 -15.90 0.11 -3.74
C ASP A 151 -14.94 -0.66 -2.82
N ASN A 152 -14.85 -1.98 -2.97
CA ASN A 152 -13.90 -2.79 -2.22
C ASN A 152 -12.47 -2.60 -2.77
N LEU A 153 -11.71 -1.70 -2.15
CA LEU A 153 -10.34 -1.37 -2.55
C LEU A 153 -9.39 -2.56 -2.53
N GLU A 154 -9.60 -3.50 -1.62
CA GLU A 154 -8.71 -4.65 -1.49
C GLU A 154 -8.84 -5.58 -2.69
N LEU A 155 -10.08 -5.83 -3.14
CA LEU A 155 -10.32 -6.59 -4.37
C LEU A 155 -9.71 -5.87 -5.59
N HIS A 156 -9.75 -4.54 -5.62
CA HIS A 156 -9.04 -3.77 -6.65
C HIS A 156 -7.52 -3.97 -6.59
N ARG A 157 -6.91 -3.98 -5.40
CA ARG A 157 -5.46 -4.26 -5.24
C ARG A 157 -5.10 -5.67 -5.70
N GLN A 158 -5.89 -6.66 -5.32
CA GLN A 158 -5.70 -8.06 -5.73
C GLN A 158 -5.83 -8.20 -7.25
N PHE A 159 -6.82 -7.53 -7.84
CA PHE A 159 -7.02 -7.50 -9.28
C PHE A 159 -5.83 -6.84 -10.00
N HIS A 160 -5.36 -5.70 -9.49
CA HIS A 160 -4.17 -5.02 -10.03
C HIS A 160 -2.93 -5.93 -10.01
N ARG A 161 -2.71 -6.66 -8.91
CA ARG A 161 -1.61 -7.64 -8.80
C ARG A 161 -1.73 -8.76 -9.84
N LEU A 162 -2.93 -9.29 -10.05
CA LEU A 162 -3.17 -10.33 -11.07
C LEU A 162 -2.95 -9.84 -12.49
N CYS A 163 -3.38 -8.62 -12.81
CA CYS A 163 -3.09 -8.00 -14.11
C CYS A 163 -1.59 -7.87 -14.36
N LYS A 164 -0.81 -7.49 -13.33
CA LYS A 164 0.66 -7.45 -13.43
C LYS A 164 1.27 -8.82 -13.62
N LEU A 165 0.81 -9.82 -12.87
CA LEU A 165 1.33 -11.20 -12.95
C LEU A 165 1.04 -11.87 -14.29
N THR A 166 -0.16 -11.66 -14.83
CA THR A 166 -0.60 -12.23 -16.11
C THR A 166 -0.11 -11.44 -17.33
N GLY A 167 0.40 -10.21 -17.12
CA GLY A 167 0.85 -9.35 -18.21
C GLY A 167 -0.28 -8.81 -19.10
N ASP A 168 -1.55 -8.90 -18.65
CA ASP A 168 -2.69 -8.42 -19.42
C ASP A 168 -2.79 -6.89 -19.39
N LYS A 169 -2.19 -6.29 -20.42
CA LYS A 169 -2.19 -4.84 -20.64
C LYS A 169 -3.60 -4.28 -20.81
N SER A 170 -4.51 -5.03 -21.43
CA SER A 170 -5.86 -4.53 -21.75
C SER A 170 -6.69 -4.36 -20.48
N SER A 171 -6.70 -5.37 -19.62
CA SER A 171 -7.36 -5.31 -18.31
C SER A 171 -6.71 -4.27 -17.41
N LEU A 172 -5.38 -4.17 -17.42
CA LEU A 172 -4.67 -3.16 -16.61
C LEU A 172 -5.01 -1.72 -17.04
N ARG A 173 -5.10 -1.45 -18.35
CA ARG A 173 -5.52 -0.12 -18.87
C ARG A 173 -6.92 0.25 -18.37
N GLY A 174 -7.88 -0.66 -18.49
CA GLY A 174 -9.25 -0.43 -18.07
C GLY A 174 -9.34 -0.21 -16.56
N HIS A 175 -8.73 -1.11 -15.79
CA HIS A 175 -8.73 -1.05 -14.33
C HIS A 175 -7.98 0.17 -13.80
N GLY A 176 -6.80 0.50 -14.33
CA GLY A 176 -6.04 1.70 -13.91
C GLY A 176 -6.84 2.98 -14.08
N ASN A 177 -7.61 3.10 -15.17
CA ASN A 177 -8.50 4.24 -15.39
C ASN A 177 -9.71 4.30 -14.45
N HIS A 178 -10.09 3.19 -13.81
CA HIS A 178 -11.16 3.16 -12.83
C HIS A 178 -10.65 3.30 -11.38
N PHE A 179 -9.55 2.63 -11.07
CA PHE A 179 -9.02 2.53 -9.71
C PHE A 179 -8.23 3.77 -9.28
N ILE A 180 -7.44 4.38 -10.18
CA ILE A 180 -6.64 5.57 -9.85
C ILE A 180 -7.53 6.74 -9.41
N PRO A 181 -8.64 7.09 -10.12
CA PRO A 181 -9.55 8.12 -9.64
C PRO A 181 -10.16 7.82 -8.27
N LYS A 182 -10.51 6.55 -7.98
CA LYS A 182 -11.03 6.15 -6.65
C LYS A 182 -9.99 6.39 -5.54
N LEU A 183 -8.74 6.00 -5.78
CA LEU A 183 -7.65 6.24 -4.84
C LEU A 183 -7.44 7.73 -4.59
N VAL A 184 -7.51 8.56 -5.65
CA VAL A 184 -7.39 10.02 -5.52
C VAL A 184 -8.56 10.61 -4.72
N ALA A 185 -9.80 10.17 -4.99
CA ALA A 185 -10.99 10.64 -4.28
C ALA A 185 -10.96 10.30 -2.78
N GLN A 186 -10.28 9.22 -2.39
CA GLN A 186 -10.08 8.83 -0.99
C GLN A 186 -8.77 9.37 -0.39
N GLU A 187 -8.12 10.34 -1.03
CA GLU A 187 -6.85 10.95 -0.60
C GLU A 187 -5.66 9.98 -0.51
N ARG A 188 -5.76 8.81 -1.14
CA ARG A 188 -4.72 7.76 -1.17
C ARG A 188 -3.74 8.00 -2.32
N ILE A 189 -3.22 9.23 -2.41
CA ILE A 189 -2.43 9.72 -3.57
C ILE A 189 -1.15 8.91 -3.80
N ARG A 190 -0.51 8.41 -2.73
CA ARG A 190 0.68 7.56 -2.80
C ARG A 190 0.44 6.28 -3.60
N GLU A 191 -0.63 5.58 -3.27
CA GLU A 191 -1.03 4.35 -3.94
C GLU A 191 -1.50 4.63 -5.38
N ALA A 192 -2.15 5.78 -5.60
CA ALA A 192 -2.55 6.20 -6.94
C ALA A 192 -1.34 6.40 -7.87
N VAL A 193 -0.27 7.03 -7.38
CA VAL A 193 1.00 7.18 -8.12
C VAL A 193 1.66 5.83 -8.38
N GLU A 194 1.71 4.94 -7.40
CA GLU A 194 2.30 3.60 -7.55
C GLU A 194 1.54 2.72 -8.56
N THR A 195 0.22 2.84 -8.56
CA THR A 195 -0.67 2.21 -9.55
C THR A 195 -0.42 2.78 -10.94
N TYR A 196 -0.34 4.12 -11.08
CA TYR A 196 -0.03 4.79 -12.35
C TYR A 196 1.33 4.34 -12.93
N VAL A 197 2.38 4.34 -12.11
CA VAL A 197 3.72 3.91 -12.51
C VAL A 197 3.71 2.44 -12.93
N SER A 198 3.01 1.58 -12.19
CA SER A 198 2.86 0.17 -12.55
C SER A 198 2.15 -0.01 -13.90
N CYS A 199 1.10 0.77 -14.17
CA CYS A 199 0.44 0.77 -15.47
C CYS A 199 1.38 1.22 -16.60
N LYS A 200 2.15 2.29 -16.39
CA LYS A 200 3.13 2.78 -17.37
C LYS A 200 4.28 1.80 -17.65
N GLN A 201 4.72 1.05 -16.64
CA GLN A 201 5.77 0.03 -16.81
C GLN A 201 5.30 -1.14 -17.69
N LEU A 202 4.07 -1.61 -17.50
CA LEU A 202 3.53 -2.71 -18.30
C LEU A 202 3.09 -2.23 -19.70
N ASP A 203 2.59 -0.99 -19.75
CA ASP A 203 2.04 -0.37 -20.93
C ASP A 203 2.50 1.10 -21.08
N PRO A 204 3.56 1.36 -21.85
CA PRO A 204 4.09 2.71 -22.05
C PRO A 204 3.07 3.71 -22.60
N ASP A 205 2.10 3.23 -23.38
CA ASP A 205 1.04 4.04 -23.98
C ASP A 205 -0.13 4.32 -23.03
N PHE A 206 -0.11 3.81 -21.80
CA PHE A 206 -1.18 4.01 -20.82
C PHE A 206 -1.41 5.50 -20.56
N GLN A 207 -2.67 5.93 -20.65
CA GLN A 207 -3.09 7.30 -20.40
C GLN A 207 -4.27 7.30 -19.44
N LEU A 208 -4.35 8.37 -18.62
CA LEU A 208 -5.44 8.60 -17.69
C LEU A 208 -6.58 9.32 -18.42
N ASN A 209 -7.80 8.87 -18.20
CA ASN A 209 -9.00 9.43 -18.81
C ASN A 209 -9.62 10.56 -17.98
N GLU A 210 -9.33 10.59 -16.68
CA GLU A 210 -9.89 11.55 -15.75
C GLU A 210 -8.94 12.75 -15.58
N PRO A 211 -9.33 14.00 -15.89
CA PRO A 211 -8.44 15.16 -15.76
C PRO A 211 -8.06 15.49 -14.31
N SER A 212 -8.98 15.25 -13.38
CA SER A 212 -8.82 15.65 -11.97
C SER A 212 -7.67 14.95 -11.25
N VAL A 213 -7.25 13.75 -11.71
CA VAL A 213 -6.16 12.98 -11.09
C VAL A 213 -4.76 13.49 -11.47
N TYR A 214 -4.61 14.25 -12.57
CA TYR A 214 -3.29 14.63 -13.08
C TYR A 214 -2.50 15.50 -12.09
N LEU A 215 -3.15 16.51 -11.51
CA LEU A 215 -2.46 17.48 -10.65
C LEU A 215 -2.00 16.87 -9.32
N PRO A 216 -2.83 16.11 -8.57
CA PRO A 216 -2.38 15.40 -7.37
C PRO A 216 -1.22 14.43 -7.63
N LEU A 217 -1.30 13.64 -8.71
CA LEU A 217 -0.25 12.68 -9.07
C LEU A 217 1.05 13.40 -9.45
N ALA A 218 0.97 14.44 -10.29
CA ALA A 218 2.15 15.18 -10.74
C ALA A 218 2.86 15.89 -9.57
N ARG A 219 2.10 16.46 -8.62
CA ARG A 219 2.67 17.06 -7.41
C ARG A 219 3.43 16.03 -6.59
N LEU A 220 2.81 14.86 -6.32
CA LEU A 220 3.47 13.82 -5.54
C LEU A 220 4.71 13.25 -6.26
N LEU A 221 4.68 13.11 -7.58
CA LEU A 221 5.86 12.70 -8.36
C LEU A 221 7.00 13.70 -8.24
N ARG A 222 6.71 15.01 -8.34
CA ARG A 222 7.70 16.06 -8.09
C ARG A 222 8.27 15.98 -6.68
N ASP A 223 7.42 15.84 -5.66
CA ASP A 223 7.86 15.79 -4.26
C ASP A 223 8.74 14.55 -3.98
N ARG A 224 8.52 13.45 -4.70
CA ARG A 224 9.36 12.25 -4.69
C ARG A 224 10.62 12.36 -5.57
N ARG A 225 10.88 13.52 -6.19
CA ARG A 225 11.96 13.76 -7.17
C ARG A 225 11.89 12.88 -8.44
N ALA A 226 10.72 12.33 -8.75
CA ALA A 226 10.44 11.59 -9.98
C ALA A 226 10.08 12.58 -11.10
N PHE A 227 11.04 13.45 -11.46
CA PHE A 227 10.81 14.59 -12.35
C PHE A 227 10.47 14.18 -13.77
N HIS A 228 11.15 13.18 -14.32
CA HIS A 228 10.88 12.69 -15.68
C HIS A 228 9.48 12.08 -15.78
N GLU A 229 9.05 11.31 -14.79
CA GLU A 229 7.72 10.73 -14.71
C GLU A 229 6.64 11.81 -14.55
N ALA A 230 6.90 12.85 -13.75
CA ALA A 230 6.01 14.00 -13.62
C ALA A 230 5.83 14.72 -14.96
N ILE A 231 6.92 15.01 -15.67
CA ILE A 231 6.87 15.62 -17.00
C ILE A 231 6.15 14.72 -18.01
N GLN A 232 6.43 13.41 -18.01
CA GLN A 232 5.74 12.46 -18.88
C GLN A 232 4.23 12.40 -18.62
N LEU A 233 3.81 12.48 -17.35
CA LEU A 233 2.40 12.54 -16.98
C LEU A 233 1.74 13.83 -17.48
N ILE A 234 2.41 14.99 -17.35
CA ILE A 234 1.87 16.29 -17.76
C ILE A 234 1.86 16.45 -19.30
N ASN A 235 2.81 15.83 -19.99
CA ASN A 235 3.00 16.03 -21.41
C ASN A 235 1.76 15.63 -22.21
N GLY A 236 1.35 16.50 -23.15
CA GLY A 236 0.18 16.27 -23.99
C GLY A 236 -1.17 16.47 -23.30
N PHE A 237 -1.22 16.91 -22.03
CA PHE A 237 -2.49 17.16 -21.33
C PHE A 237 -3.43 18.10 -22.10
N HIS A 238 -2.91 19.22 -22.63
CA HIS A 238 -3.68 20.17 -23.45
C HIS A 238 -4.24 19.57 -24.77
N LYS A 239 -3.60 18.53 -25.30
CA LYS A 239 -4.09 17.83 -26.51
C LYS A 239 -5.24 16.89 -26.17
N ARG A 240 -5.16 16.25 -24.99
CA ARG A 240 -6.17 15.29 -24.51
C ARG A 240 -7.39 15.99 -23.93
N PHE A 241 -7.18 17.08 -23.20
CA PHE A 241 -8.21 17.87 -22.56
C PHE A 241 -8.07 19.35 -22.97
N PRO A 242 -8.51 19.70 -24.20
CA PRO A 242 -8.40 21.07 -24.70
C PRO A 242 -9.11 22.06 -23.78
N LYS A 243 -8.44 23.18 -23.49
CA LYS A 243 -8.97 24.29 -22.65
C LYS A 243 -9.38 23.89 -21.22
N HIS A 244 -8.85 22.78 -20.68
CA HIS A 244 -9.19 22.37 -19.32
C HIS A 244 -8.63 23.34 -18.25
N PRO A 245 -9.39 23.68 -17.18
CA PRO A 245 -8.98 24.65 -16.16
C PRO A 245 -7.68 24.30 -15.42
N SER A 246 -7.33 23.02 -15.32
CA SER A 246 -6.08 22.58 -14.66
C SER A 246 -4.83 22.67 -15.55
N THR A 247 -4.97 23.02 -16.83
CA THR A 247 -3.83 23.13 -17.75
C THR A 247 -2.78 24.12 -17.25
N PRO A 248 -3.14 25.36 -16.84
CA PRO A 248 -2.18 26.33 -16.32
C PRO A 248 -1.43 25.81 -15.07
N SER A 249 -2.13 25.22 -14.11
CA SER A 249 -1.51 24.68 -12.88
C SER A 249 -0.51 23.56 -13.19
N LEU A 250 -0.86 22.63 -14.10
CA LEU A 250 0.01 21.54 -14.52
C LEU A 250 1.24 22.05 -15.30
N TYR A 251 1.05 23.05 -16.15
CA TYR A 251 2.12 23.57 -16.99
C TYR A 251 3.06 24.48 -16.19
N LEU A 252 2.55 25.21 -15.21
CA LEU A 252 3.37 25.90 -14.23
C LEU A 252 4.24 24.91 -13.43
N LEU A 253 3.65 23.79 -13.00
CA LEU A 253 4.39 22.71 -12.32
C LEU A 253 5.51 22.14 -13.22
N ALA A 254 5.21 21.88 -14.50
CA ALA A 254 6.21 21.43 -15.46
C ALA A 254 7.32 22.46 -15.69
N ALA A 255 6.97 23.74 -15.85
CA ALA A 255 7.94 24.81 -16.04
C ALA A 255 8.87 24.96 -14.82
N GLN A 256 8.34 24.84 -13.60
CA GLN A 256 9.14 24.81 -12.38
C GLN A 256 10.14 23.66 -12.41
N ILE A 257 9.70 22.43 -12.75
CA ILE A 257 10.58 21.26 -12.87
C ILE A 257 11.68 21.49 -13.92
N PHE A 258 11.33 22.00 -15.10
CA PHE A 258 12.31 22.28 -16.16
C PHE A 258 13.33 23.34 -15.74
N HIS A 259 12.91 24.38 -15.04
CA HIS A 259 13.80 25.46 -14.61
C HIS A 259 14.70 25.03 -13.45
N THR A 260 14.13 24.52 -12.35
CA THR A 260 14.88 24.30 -11.10
C THR A 260 15.62 22.99 -11.08
N GLU A 261 15.00 21.90 -11.56
CA GLU A 261 15.52 20.54 -11.39
C GLU A 261 16.27 20.04 -12.62
N LEU A 262 15.83 20.44 -13.82
CA LEU A 262 16.42 19.98 -15.08
C LEU A 262 17.34 21.01 -15.73
N SER A 263 17.43 22.24 -15.19
CA SER A 263 18.26 23.33 -15.73
C SER A 263 18.03 23.61 -17.22
N GLU A 264 16.78 23.51 -17.68
CA GLU A 264 16.34 23.78 -19.05
C GLU A 264 15.40 25.01 -19.10
N PRO A 265 15.89 26.23 -18.84
CA PRO A 265 15.05 27.43 -18.73
C PRO A 265 14.31 27.76 -20.03
N GLN A 266 14.89 27.46 -21.19
CA GLN A 266 14.26 27.67 -22.50
C GLN A 266 12.96 26.87 -22.66
N ARG A 267 12.91 25.64 -22.14
CA ARG A 267 11.69 24.82 -22.17
C ARG A 267 10.65 25.35 -21.19
N ALA A 268 11.08 25.76 -20.00
CA ALA A 268 10.20 26.39 -19.02
C ALA A 268 9.54 27.66 -19.60
N GLU A 269 10.32 28.52 -20.24
CA GLU A 269 9.84 29.75 -20.87
C GLU A 269 8.81 29.46 -21.98
N ALA A 270 9.11 28.51 -22.88
CA ALA A 270 8.20 28.13 -23.97
C ALA A 270 6.85 27.61 -23.44
N ILE A 271 6.88 26.80 -22.38
CA ILE A 271 5.67 26.27 -21.71
C ILE A 271 4.85 27.39 -21.09
N LEU A 272 5.49 28.34 -20.40
CA LEU A 272 4.80 29.45 -19.74
C LEU A 272 4.22 30.46 -20.75
N LYS A 273 4.95 30.78 -21.83
CA LYS A 273 4.43 31.61 -22.93
C LYS A 273 3.22 30.97 -23.60
N PHE A 274 3.21 29.65 -23.76
CA PHE A 274 2.03 28.91 -24.24
C PHE A 274 0.84 29.12 -23.31
N VAL A 275 1.00 28.94 -21.99
CA VAL A 275 -0.11 29.12 -21.04
C VAL A 275 -0.62 30.56 -21.06
N GLN A 276 0.27 31.55 -21.07
CA GLN A 276 -0.12 32.97 -21.11
C GLN A 276 -0.95 33.32 -22.35
N LYS A 277 -0.57 32.77 -23.51
CA LYS A 277 -1.28 33.01 -24.78
C LYS A 277 -2.66 32.36 -24.83
N TYR A 278 -2.79 31.12 -24.36
CA TYR A 278 -4.03 30.33 -24.51
C TYR A 278 -4.95 30.38 -23.29
N PHE A 279 -4.46 30.84 -22.13
CA PHE A 279 -5.21 30.94 -20.88
C PHE A 279 -4.95 32.28 -20.15
N PRO A 280 -5.23 33.45 -20.75
CA PRO A 280 -4.83 34.76 -20.19
C PRO A 280 -5.48 35.13 -18.84
N GLY A 281 -6.63 34.54 -18.49
CA GLY A 281 -7.38 34.81 -17.26
C GLY A 281 -7.31 33.70 -16.21
N ASN A 282 -6.26 32.88 -16.21
CA ASN A 282 -6.15 31.79 -15.25
C ASN A 282 -5.77 32.27 -13.83
N PRO A 283 -6.17 31.55 -12.76
CA PRO A 283 -5.82 31.90 -11.39
C PRO A 283 -4.31 32.03 -11.15
N GLU A 284 -3.49 31.28 -11.89
CA GLU A 284 -2.04 31.29 -11.81
C GLU A 284 -1.36 32.39 -12.64
N ALA A 285 -2.11 33.28 -13.29
CA ALA A 285 -1.56 34.23 -14.28
C ALA A 285 -0.48 35.14 -13.68
N ALA A 286 -0.67 35.60 -12.44
CA ALA A 286 0.32 36.38 -11.71
C ALA A 286 1.61 35.58 -11.42
N SER A 287 1.47 34.31 -11.05
CA SER A 287 2.61 33.42 -10.79
C SER A 287 3.38 33.12 -12.08
N ILE A 288 2.67 32.89 -13.19
CA ILE A 288 3.26 32.66 -14.51
C ILE A 288 4.04 33.89 -14.99
N ALA A 289 3.46 35.09 -14.87
CA ALA A 289 4.12 36.33 -15.26
C ALA A 289 5.38 36.59 -14.43
N HIS A 290 5.30 36.37 -13.12
CA HIS A 290 6.47 36.48 -12.23
C HIS A 290 7.58 35.49 -12.62
N TYR A 291 7.22 34.22 -12.90
CA TYR A 291 8.19 33.20 -13.27
C TYR A 291 8.84 33.46 -14.63
N LEU A 292 8.09 33.99 -15.61
CA LEU A 292 8.63 34.44 -16.90
C LEU A 292 9.66 35.56 -16.72
N HIS A 293 9.37 36.55 -15.87
CA HIS A 293 10.31 37.63 -15.58
C HIS A 293 11.62 37.12 -14.93
N ILE A 294 11.54 36.09 -14.06
CA ILE A 294 12.74 35.47 -13.49
C ILE A 294 13.58 34.81 -14.58
N LEU A 295 12.95 34.06 -15.49
CA LEU A 295 13.64 33.39 -16.59
C LEU A 295 14.31 34.38 -17.56
N GLU A 296 13.71 35.53 -17.79
CA GLU A 296 14.25 36.59 -18.66
C GLU A 296 15.41 37.37 -18.01
N THR A 297 15.50 37.40 -16.68
CA THR A 297 16.54 38.14 -15.95
C THR A 297 17.68 37.25 -15.44
N ALA A 298 17.55 35.93 -15.50
CA ALA A 298 18.61 34.99 -15.14
C ALA A 298 19.69 34.92 -16.26
N PRO A 299 20.96 35.25 -16.00
CA PRO A 299 22.03 35.02 -16.97
C PRO A 299 22.23 33.51 -17.14
N GLY A 300 22.17 33.05 -18.39
CA GLY A 300 22.39 31.66 -18.78
C GLY A 300 23.81 31.16 -18.54
#